data_AF-A0A2M8TZ09-F1
#
_entry.id   AF-A0A2M8TZ09-F1
#
_cell.length_a   1.000
_cell.length_b   1.000
_cell.length_c   1.000
_cell.angle_alpha   90.00
_cell.angle_beta   90.00
_cell.angle_gamma   90.00
#
_symmetry.space_group_name_H-M   'P 1'
#
loop_
_entity.id
_entity.type
_entity.pdbx_description
1 polymer ?
#
loop_
_entity_poly.entity_id
_entity_poly.type
_entity_poly.pdbx_seq_one_letter_code
_entity_poly.pdbx_strand_id
1 'polypeptide(L)'
;MPAMQTPEMEQLVVDMLGDRQMVLKDYFTARGARLDMLAWYPTTTDTDHAAMRFLIEYWHRLRGDAEIPKACDVSPFELKPALGHIVLIDVLEDGWDGRFRLYGTKVAETYGRDMTGRLISEIDGGNYVSVFFRSLYRAAWLRRAPYYSHHFPPAHVAVESWQRLALPLAGADGQVSRFLACNIAGPWRPPAWKSRTIQPETAA
;
A
#
# COMPACT_ATOMS: atom_id res chain seq x y z
N MET A 1 17.09 -0.78 -14.76
CA MET A 1 16.72 -2.20 -14.96
C MET A 1 15.34 -2.40 -14.33
N PRO A 2 14.39 -3.09 -14.98
CA PRO A 2 13.14 -3.44 -14.31
C PRO A 2 13.50 -4.26 -13.07
N ALA A 3 12.87 -3.96 -11.93
CA ALA A 3 13.19 -4.66 -10.69
C ALA A 3 12.75 -6.12 -10.83
N MET A 4 13.72 -7.01 -10.98
CA MET A 4 13.46 -8.44 -11.20
C MET A 4 12.54 -9.00 -10.13
N GLN A 5 11.65 -9.89 -10.55
CA GLN A 5 10.96 -10.82 -9.68
C GLN A 5 12.03 -11.62 -8.92
N THR A 6 11.94 -11.68 -7.60
CA THR A 6 12.91 -12.38 -6.76
C THR A 6 12.27 -13.59 -6.08
N PRO A 7 13.04 -14.63 -5.73
CA PRO A 7 12.53 -15.76 -4.95
C PRO A 7 11.88 -15.34 -3.63
N GLU A 8 12.38 -14.26 -3.00
CA GLU A 8 11.77 -13.67 -1.81
C GLU A 8 10.36 -13.15 -2.09
N MET A 9 10.16 -12.44 -3.20
CA MET A 9 8.84 -11.95 -3.59
C MET A 9 7.87 -13.10 -3.90
N GLU A 10 8.33 -14.13 -4.61
CA GLU A 10 7.52 -15.32 -4.90
C GLU A 10 7.07 -16.01 -3.61
N GLN A 11 7.99 -16.17 -2.65
CA GLN A 11 7.66 -16.78 -1.36
C GLN A 11 6.65 -15.92 -0.58
N LEU A 12 6.82 -14.60 -0.56
CA LEU A 12 5.83 -13.70 0.05
C LEU A 12 4.46 -13.83 -0.59
N VAL A 13 4.37 -13.94 -1.92
CA VAL A 13 3.11 -14.19 -2.62
C VAL A 13 2.48 -15.50 -2.15
N VAL A 14 3.25 -16.59 -2.06
CA VAL A 14 2.75 -17.87 -1.53
C VAL A 14 2.23 -17.73 -0.11
N ASP A 15 2.96 -17.02 0.76
CA ASP A 15 2.56 -16.84 2.16
C ASP A 15 1.31 -15.96 2.30
N MET A 16 1.16 -14.93 1.46
CA MET A 16 -0.04 -14.09 1.37
C MET A 16 -1.24 -14.87 0.83
N LEU A 17 -1.04 -15.69 -0.21
CA LEU A 17 -2.08 -16.55 -0.79
C LEU A 17 -2.47 -17.71 0.14
N GLY A 18 -1.59 -18.11 1.06
CA GLY A 18 -1.87 -19.09 2.09
C GLY A 18 -2.34 -18.49 3.42
N ASP A 19 -2.57 -17.18 3.48
CA ASP A 19 -2.96 -16.44 4.68
C ASP A 19 -2.07 -16.74 5.90
N ARG A 20 -0.75 -16.89 5.67
CA ARG A 20 0.25 -17.24 6.69
C ARG A 20 0.64 -16.03 7.54
N GLN A 21 -0.30 -15.54 8.33
CA GLN A 21 -0.18 -14.30 9.12
C GLN A 21 1.08 -14.25 10.00
N MET A 22 1.49 -15.36 10.63
CA MET A 22 2.69 -15.38 11.48
C MET A 22 3.96 -15.14 10.67
N VAL A 23 4.10 -15.81 9.51
CA VAL A 23 5.27 -15.66 8.63
C VAL A 23 5.39 -14.21 8.12
N LEU A 24 4.25 -13.61 7.76
CA LEU A 24 4.22 -12.22 7.31
C LEU A 24 4.56 -11.24 8.43
N LYS A 25 4.15 -11.53 9.68
CA LYS A 25 4.54 -10.73 10.85
C LYS A 25 6.03 -10.86 11.15
N ASP A 26 6.58 -12.07 11.09
CA ASP A 26 8.01 -12.33 11.30
C ASP A 26 8.88 -11.64 10.23
N TYR A 27 8.40 -11.58 8.98
CA TYR A 27 9.05 -10.83 7.91
C TYR A 27 9.27 -9.35 8.27
N PHE A 28 8.28 -8.69 8.88
CA PHE A 28 8.39 -7.31 9.36
C PHE A 28 9.27 -7.20 10.61
N THR A 29 9.08 -8.10 11.57
CA THR A 29 9.85 -8.12 12.82
C THR A 29 11.35 -8.21 12.57
N ALA A 30 11.78 -9.08 11.64
CA ALA A 30 13.17 -9.23 11.23
C ALA A 30 13.81 -7.95 10.66
N ARG A 31 13.00 -6.95 10.30
CA ARG A 31 13.41 -5.67 9.69
C ARG A 31 13.17 -4.48 10.63
N GLY A 32 12.89 -4.74 11.91
CA GLY A 32 12.59 -3.71 12.91
C GLY A 32 11.27 -2.98 12.66
N ALA A 33 10.37 -3.58 11.90
CA ALA A 33 9.03 -3.09 11.60
C ALA A 33 7.98 -4.03 12.23
N ARG A 34 6.70 -3.69 12.11
CA ARG A 34 5.61 -4.55 12.60
C ARG A 34 4.45 -4.53 11.63
N LEU A 35 4.02 -5.70 11.17
CA LEU A 35 2.73 -5.86 10.49
C LEU A 35 1.65 -6.09 11.54
N ASP A 36 0.73 -5.15 11.66
CA ASP A 36 -0.38 -5.26 12.62
C ASP A 36 -1.51 -6.09 12.03
N MET A 37 -1.93 -5.72 10.81
CA MET A 37 -3.06 -6.34 10.12
C MET A 37 -2.78 -6.48 8.62
N LEU A 38 -3.21 -7.61 8.07
CA LEU A 38 -3.43 -7.82 6.64
C LEU A 38 -4.75 -8.58 6.49
N ALA A 39 -5.73 -7.96 5.86
CA ALA A 39 -7.07 -8.51 5.64
C ALA A 39 -7.43 -8.50 4.16
N TRP A 40 -7.98 -9.61 3.68
CA TRP A 40 -8.61 -9.71 2.37
C TRP A 40 -10.11 -9.46 2.51
N TYR A 41 -10.72 -8.86 1.48
CA TYR A 41 -12.12 -8.43 1.53
C TYR A 41 -12.44 -7.54 2.75
N PRO A 42 -11.67 -6.45 2.95
CA PRO A 42 -11.91 -5.57 4.08
C PRO A 42 -13.29 -4.92 3.98
N THR A 43 -13.90 -4.74 5.13
CA THR A 43 -15.16 -4.05 5.35
C THR A 43 -14.91 -2.70 6.00
N THR A 44 -15.96 -1.90 6.17
CA THR A 44 -15.86 -0.59 6.81
C THR A 44 -15.48 -0.67 8.30
N THR A 45 -15.53 -1.85 8.93
CA THR A 45 -15.11 -2.03 10.33
C THR A 45 -13.61 -2.28 10.49
N ASP A 46 -12.89 -2.61 9.40
CA ASP A 46 -11.44 -2.88 9.43
C ASP A 46 -10.59 -1.59 9.45
N THR A 47 -11.23 -0.42 9.39
CA THR A 47 -10.57 0.88 9.42
C THR A 47 -11.42 1.91 10.14
N ASP A 48 -10.79 2.84 10.84
CA ASP A 48 -11.39 4.01 11.47
C ASP A 48 -11.40 5.25 10.55
N HIS A 49 -10.76 5.17 9.38
CA HIS A 49 -10.63 6.32 8.49
C HIS A 49 -11.79 6.43 7.50
N ALA A 50 -12.49 7.56 7.56
CA ALA A 50 -13.61 7.88 6.68
C ALA A 50 -13.27 7.75 5.18
N ALA A 51 -12.06 8.14 4.76
CA ALA A 51 -11.64 8.02 3.36
C ALA A 51 -11.56 6.56 2.88
N MET A 52 -11.11 5.63 3.73
CA MET A 52 -11.06 4.21 3.38
C MET A 52 -12.46 3.59 3.41
N ARG A 53 -13.28 3.90 4.42
CA ARG A 53 -14.68 3.44 4.47
C ARG A 53 -15.45 3.86 3.22
N PHE A 54 -15.32 5.13 2.84
CA PHE A 54 -15.91 5.69 1.62
C PHE A 54 -15.48 4.89 0.38
N LEU A 55 -14.20 4.57 0.24
CA LEU A 55 -13.69 3.84 -0.94
C LEU A 55 -14.13 2.37 -0.97
N ILE A 56 -14.25 1.71 0.18
CA ILE A 56 -14.81 0.36 0.29
C ILE A 56 -16.25 0.35 -0.21
N GLU A 57 -17.09 1.26 0.30
CA GLU A 57 -18.49 1.39 -0.10
C GLU A 57 -18.61 1.77 -1.59
N TYR A 58 -17.79 2.71 -2.04
CA TYR A 58 -17.71 3.12 -3.45
C TYR A 58 -17.42 1.95 -4.38
N TRP A 59 -16.42 1.13 -4.04
CA TRP A 59 -16.01 -0.01 -4.83
C TRP A 59 -17.07 -1.10 -4.88
N HIS A 60 -17.72 -1.41 -3.74
CA HIS A 60 -18.84 -2.35 -3.71
C HIS A 60 -20.04 -1.85 -4.51
N ARG A 61 -20.34 -0.54 -4.47
CA ARG A 61 -21.40 0.05 -5.30
C ARG A 61 -21.07 -0.05 -6.78
N LEU A 62 -19.84 0.25 -7.18
CA LEU A 62 -19.42 0.17 -8.59
C LEU A 62 -19.48 -1.27 -9.12
N ARG A 63 -19.06 -2.25 -8.32
CA ARG A 63 -18.99 -3.64 -8.79
C ARG A 63 -20.38 -4.26 -8.96
N GLY A 64 -21.35 -3.88 -8.13
CA GLY A 64 -22.65 -4.54 -8.05
C GLY A 64 -22.47 -6.05 -7.79
N ASP A 65 -22.97 -6.86 -8.71
CA ASP A 65 -22.85 -8.34 -8.67
C ASP A 65 -21.58 -8.87 -9.34
N ALA A 66 -20.79 -8.02 -10.02
CA ALA A 66 -19.53 -8.42 -10.59
C ALA A 66 -18.48 -8.69 -9.51
N GLU A 67 -17.51 -9.54 -9.82
CA GLU A 67 -16.40 -9.86 -8.92
C GLU A 67 -15.59 -8.60 -8.55
N ILE A 68 -15.22 -7.81 -9.55
CA ILE A 68 -14.53 -6.52 -9.42
C ILE A 68 -15.13 -5.51 -10.43
N PRO A 69 -15.15 -4.20 -10.14
CA PRO A 69 -15.66 -3.19 -11.04
C PRO A 69 -14.68 -2.92 -12.19
N LYS A 70 -15.17 -2.38 -13.31
CA LYS A 70 -14.29 -2.00 -14.42
C LYS A 70 -13.59 -0.68 -14.12
N ALA A 71 -12.34 -0.56 -14.57
CA ALA A 71 -11.56 0.65 -14.41
C ALA A 71 -12.18 1.87 -15.12
N CYS A 72 -12.95 1.65 -16.20
CA CYS A 72 -13.67 2.70 -16.93
C CYS A 72 -14.88 3.26 -16.19
N ASP A 73 -15.39 2.55 -15.18
CA ASP A 73 -16.58 2.96 -14.42
C ASP A 73 -16.20 3.89 -13.25
N VAL A 74 -14.90 4.04 -12.97
CA VAL A 74 -14.41 4.92 -11.90
C VAL A 74 -14.47 6.37 -12.34
N SER A 75 -15.32 7.16 -11.68
CA SER A 75 -15.45 8.59 -11.89
C SER A 75 -14.55 9.39 -10.93
N PRO A 76 -13.60 10.21 -11.42
CA PRO A 76 -12.78 11.06 -10.57
C PRO A 76 -13.58 12.06 -9.72
N PHE A 77 -14.77 12.46 -10.17
CA PHE A 77 -15.62 13.41 -9.47
C PHE A 77 -16.26 12.82 -8.21
N GLU A 78 -16.52 11.52 -8.21
CA GLU A 78 -17.05 10.82 -7.04
C GLU A 78 -15.96 10.58 -5.99
N LEU A 79 -14.69 10.49 -6.41
CA LEU A 79 -13.54 10.23 -5.54
C LEU A 79 -13.11 11.41 -4.65
N LYS A 80 -13.75 12.58 -4.79
CA LYS A 80 -13.45 13.80 -4.02
C LYS A 80 -13.28 13.58 -2.50
N PRO A 81 -14.11 12.77 -1.80
CA PRO A 81 -13.98 12.57 -0.35
C PRO A 81 -12.65 11.95 0.09
N ALA A 82 -11.95 11.24 -0.81
CA ALA A 82 -10.69 10.56 -0.50
C ALA A 82 -9.49 11.09 -1.30
N LEU A 83 -9.67 12.06 -2.21
CA LEU A 83 -8.71 12.43 -3.27
C LEU A 83 -7.27 12.68 -2.78
N GLY A 84 -7.08 13.34 -1.64
CA GLY A 84 -5.75 13.60 -1.09
C GLY A 84 -4.98 12.33 -0.67
N HIS A 85 -5.68 11.22 -0.44
CA HIS A 85 -5.14 9.94 0.01
C HIS A 85 -5.13 8.86 -1.10
N ILE A 86 -5.77 9.14 -2.24
CA ILE A 86 -5.88 8.18 -3.34
C ILE A 86 -4.54 8.01 -4.02
N VAL A 87 -4.24 6.76 -4.36
CA VAL A 87 -3.15 6.39 -5.24
C VAL A 87 -3.72 5.49 -6.33
N LEU A 88 -3.52 5.86 -7.59
CA LEU A 88 -3.98 5.07 -8.73
C LEU A 88 -2.80 4.38 -9.38
N ILE A 89 -2.87 3.06 -9.52
CA ILE A 89 -1.73 2.24 -9.94
C ILE A 89 -2.11 1.42 -11.14
N ASP A 90 -1.47 1.64 -12.28
CA ASP A 90 -1.56 0.69 -13.38
C ASP A 90 -0.74 -0.56 -13.06
N VAL A 91 -1.34 -1.70 -13.34
CA VAL A 91 -0.68 -2.99 -13.25
C VAL A 91 0.33 -3.12 -14.39
N LEU A 92 1.54 -3.54 -14.06
CA LEU A 92 2.57 -3.93 -15.01
C LEU A 92 3.01 -5.36 -14.70
N GLU A 93 3.54 -6.06 -15.70
CA GLU A 93 4.15 -7.40 -15.52
C GLU A 93 3.24 -8.35 -14.73
N ASP A 94 1.97 -8.45 -15.10
CA ASP A 94 0.97 -9.28 -14.42
C ASP A 94 0.86 -9.03 -12.90
N GLY A 95 1.11 -7.79 -12.46
CA GLY A 95 1.03 -7.40 -11.05
C GLY A 95 2.34 -7.54 -10.27
N TRP A 96 3.44 -7.90 -10.94
CA TRP A 96 4.77 -7.90 -10.32
C TRP A 96 5.37 -6.50 -10.15
N ASP A 97 4.86 -5.51 -10.86
CA ASP A 97 5.13 -4.10 -10.60
C ASP A 97 3.89 -3.26 -10.95
N GLY A 98 3.98 -1.97 -10.73
CA GLY A 98 2.92 -1.05 -11.10
C GLY A 98 3.43 0.37 -11.21
N ARG A 99 2.76 1.17 -12.03
CA ARG A 99 3.07 2.58 -12.21
C ARG A 99 2.04 3.45 -11.52
N PHE A 100 2.50 4.38 -10.70
CA PHE A 100 1.64 5.39 -10.11
C PHE A 100 1.16 6.36 -11.20
N ARG A 101 -0.13 6.31 -11.54
CA ARG A 101 -0.77 7.31 -12.43
C ARG A 101 -1.21 8.56 -11.71
N LEU A 102 -1.64 8.40 -10.47
CA LEU A 102 -2.04 9.48 -9.58
C LEU A 102 -1.49 9.17 -8.20
N TYR A 103 -0.89 10.17 -7.57
CA TYR A 103 -0.39 10.09 -6.22
C TYR A 103 -0.98 11.24 -5.41
N GLY A 104 -1.86 10.91 -4.46
CA GLY A 104 -2.60 11.90 -3.68
C GLY A 104 -1.66 12.85 -2.94
N THR A 105 -2.02 14.13 -2.89
CA THR A 105 -1.15 15.19 -2.35
C THR A 105 -0.77 14.97 -0.88
N LYS A 106 -1.70 14.52 -0.03
CA LYS A 106 -1.40 14.21 1.38
C LYS A 106 -0.45 13.01 1.53
N VAL A 107 -0.53 12.06 0.60
CA VAL A 107 0.42 10.94 0.55
C VAL A 107 1.80 11.45 0.14
N ALA A 108 1.87 12.33 -0.87
CA ALA A 108 3.11 12.95 -1.34
C ALA A 108 3.79 13.79 -0.24
N GLU A 109 3.02 14.63 0.47
CA GLU A 109 3.49 15.44 1.58
C GLU A 109 4.12 14.60 2.68
N THR A 110 3.46 13.50 3.06
CA THR A 110 3.95 12.64 4.14
C THR A 110 5.11 11.75 3.70
N TYR A 111 5.06 11.23 2.48
CA TYR A 111 6.17 10.45 1.91
C TYR A 111 7.39 11.33 1.58
N GLY A 112 7.18 12.65 1.45
CA GLY A 112 8.22 13.62 1.09
C GLY A 112 8.55 13.64 -0.41
N ARG A 113 7.77 12.94 -1.24
CA ARG A 113 7.98 12.83 -2.68
C ARG A 113 6.67 12.51 -3.41
N ASP A 114 6.43 13.17 -4.53
CA ASP A 114 5.41 12.74 -5.49
C ASP A 114 5.98 11.58 -6.33
N MET A 115 5.29 10.44 -6.27
CA MET A 115 5.66 9.22 -7.00
C MET A 115 4.95 9.08 -8.35
N THR A 116 4.17 10.07 -8.79
CA THR A 116 3.50 10.04 -10.09
C THR A 116 4.49 9.76 -11.24
N GLY A 117 4.13 8.80 -12.10
CA GLY A 117 4.95 8.29 -13.20
C GLY A 117 6.00 7.24 -12.81
N ARG A 118 6.34 7.12 -11.52
CA ARG A 118 7.31 6.14 -10.99
C ARG A 118 6.68 4.76 -10.79
N LEU A 119 7.54 3.77 -10.65
CA LEU A 119 7.20 2.39 -10.34
C LEU A 119 7.14 2.13 -8.83
N ILE A 120 6.41 1.10 -8.41
CA ILE A 120 6.43 0.63 -7.02
C ILE A 120 7.84 0.16 -6.65
N SER A 121 8.54 -0.46 -7.60
CA SER A 121 9.94 -0.85 -7.43
C SER A 121 10.92 0.29 -7.14
N GLU A 122 10.55 1.53 -7.45
CA GLU A 122 11.38 2.72 -7.18
C GLU A 122 11.17 3.31 -5.78
N ILE A 123 10.23 2.77 -4.98
CA ILE A 123 10.03 3.18 -3.59
C ILE A 123 11.30 2.89 -2.80
N ASP A 124 11.90 3.95 -2.23
CA ASP A 124 13.07 3.89 -1.34
C ASP A 124 14.22 3.02 -1.86
N GLY A 125 14.44 3.01 -3.17
CA GLY A 125 15.49 2.21 -3.80
C GLY A 125 15.23 0.70 -3.80
N GLY A 126 13.97 0.26 -3.75
CA GLY A 126 13.61 -1.16 -3.77
C GLY A 126 13.79 -1.84 -2.43
N ASN A 127 13.61 -1.11 -1.32
CA ASN A 127 13.72 -1.66 0.02
C ASN A 127 12.68 -2.77 0.30
N TYR A 128 12.73 -3.35 1.50
CA TYR A 128 11.82 -4.42 1.90
C TYR A 128 10.33 -4.09 1.79
N VAL A 129 9.95 -2.80 1.92
CA VAL A 129 8.56 -2.34 1.81
C VAL A 129 8.12 -2.36 0.35
N SER A 130 9.00 -1.95 -0.57
CA SER A 130 8.76 -2.09 -2.01
C SER A 130 8.56 -3.56 -2.38
N VAL A 131 9.46 -4.45 -1.92
CA VAL A 131 9.37 -5.91 -2.11
C VAL A 131 8.03 -6.46 -1.58
N PHE A 132 7.65 -6.07 -0.36
CA PHE A 132 6.40 -6.50 0.25
C PHE A 132 5.18 -5.99 -0.51
N PHE A 133 5.13 -4.70 -0.87
CA PHE A 133 3.98 -4.14 -1.61
C PHE A 133 3.84 -4.73 -3.00
N ARG A 134 4.94 -4.94 -3.74
CA ARG A 134 4.89 -5.61 -5.04
C ARG A 134 4.33 -7.03 -4.91
N SER A 135 4.78 -7.77 -3.90
CA SER A 135 4.25 -9.11 -3.60
C SER A 135 2.76 -9.05 -3.24
N LEU A 136 2.33 -8.04 -2.50
CA LEU A 136 0.93 -7.87 -2.09
C LEU A 136 0.02 -7.48 -3.26
N TYR A 137 0.46 -6.59 -4.15
CA TYR A 137 -0.25 -6.29 -5.38
C TYR A 137 -0.32 -7.50 -6.30
N ARG A 138 0.75 -8.31 -6.40
CA ARG A 138 0.73 -9.57 -7.14
C ARG A 138 -0.26 -10.58 -6.55
N ALA A 139 -0.27 -10.77 -5.24
CA ALA A 139 -1.23 -11.64 -4.57
C ALA A 139 -2.68 -11.15 -4.78
N ALA A 140 -2.91 -9.84 -4.71
CA ALA A 140 -4.21 -9.22 -4.97
C ALA A 140 -4.64 -9.35 -6.44
N TRP A 141 -3.69 -9.27 -7.38
CA TRP A 141 -3.93 -9.50 -8.80
C TRP A 141 -4.36 -10.94 -9.06
N LEU A 142 -3.66 -11.92 -8.46
CA LEU A 142 -3.98 -13.34 -8.55
C LEU A 142 -5.34 -13.68 -7.92
N ARG A 143 -5.62 -13.12 -6.73
CA ARG A 143 -6.90 -13.32 -6.01
C ARG A 143 -8.06 -12.53 -6.59
N ARG A 144 -7.78 -11.50 -7.39
CA ARG A 144 -8.76 -10.49 -7.83
C ARG A 144 -9.54 -9.90 -6.64
N ALA A 145 -8.85 -9.73 -5.52
CA ALA A 145 -9.46 -9.40 -4.23
C ALA A 145 -8.94 -8.06 -3.69
N PRO A 146 -9.80 -7.24 -3.07
CA PRO A 146 -9.36 -6.09 -2.32
C PRO A 146 -8.63 -6.51 -1.05
N TYR A 147 -7.68 -5.69 -0.60
CA TYR A 147 -6.99 -5.89 0.68
C TYR A 147 -6.85 -4.59 1.46
N TYR A 148 -6.76 -4.76 2.77
CA TYR A 148 -6.34 -3.75 3.74
C TYR A 148 -5.08 -4.24 4.45
N SER A 149 -4.11 -3.35 4.67
CA SER A 149 -2.94 -3.62 5.51
C SER A 149 -2.63 -2.44 6.41
N HIS A 150 -2.18 -2.73 7.62
CA HIS A 150 -1.69 -1.77 8.60
C HIS A 150 -0.35 -2.22 9.13
N HIS A 151 0.67 -1.37 9.00
CA HIS A 151 2.01 -1.68 9.50
C HIS A 151 2.67 -0.45 10.12
N PHE A 152 3.64 -0.72 10.96
CA PHE A 152 4.46 0.25 11.67
C PHE A 152 5.87 0.14 11.11
N PRO A 153 6.38 1.17 10.41
CA PRO A 153 7.72 1.11 9.85
C PRO A 153 8.79 1.21 10.96
N PRO A 154 10.08 0.97 10.65
CA PRO A 154 11.16 1.09 11.62
C PRO A 154 11.30 2.50 12.20
N ALA A 155 11.92 2.60 13.36
CA ALA A 155 12.02 3.85 14.13
C ALA A 155 12.77 4.99 13.42
N HIS A 156 13.53 4.72 12.36
CA HIS A 156 14.17 5.76 11.55
C HIS A 156 13.21 6.41 10.53
N VAL A 157 12.02 5.86 10.32
CA VAL A 157 10.97 6.41 9.47
C VAL A 157 10.10 7.36 10.29
N ALA A 158 9.83 8.54 9.72
CA ALA A 158 9.22 9.69 10.41
C ALA A 158 7.69 9.63 10.56
N VAL A 159 7.09 8.44 10.52
CA VAL A 159 5.64 8.24 10.72
C VAL A 159 5.41 7.00 11.56
N GLU A 160 4.36 7.04 12.39
CA GLU A 160 4.06 5.95 13.31
C GLU A 160 3.62 4.67 12.61
N SER A 161 2.75 4.81 11.60
CA SER A 161 2.20 3.70 10.85
C SER A 161 1.77 4.10 9.46
N TRP A 162 1.45 3.10 8.65
CA TRP A 162 0.83 3.24 7.34
C TRP A 162 -0.31 2.26 7.23
N GLN A 163 -1.48 2.78 6.88
CA GLN A 163 -2.60 2.00 6.43
C GLN A 163 -2.69 2.07 4.90
N ARG A 164 -2.96 0.94 4.26
CA ARG A 164 -3.13 0.82 2.81
C ARG A 164 -4.35 -0.02 2.52
N LEU A 165 -5.28 0.56 1.76
CA LEU A 165 -6.37 -0.14 1.10
C LEU A 165 -6.01 -0.22 -0.39
N ALA A 166 -6.19 -1.37 -1.03
CA ALA A 166 -6.08 -1.50 -2.47
C ALA A 166 -7.29 -2.27 -3.03
N LEU A 167 -7.90 -1.69 -4.05
CA LEU A 167 -9.14 -2.14 -4.63
C LEU A 167 -8.91 -2.46 -6.11
N PRO A 168 -8.98 -3.73 -6.54
CA PRO A 168 -8.71 -4.13 -7.91
C PRO A 168 -9.80 -3.62 -8.86
N LEU A 169 -9.39 -3.24 -10.07
CA LEU A 169 -10.26 -2.78 -11.15
C LEU A 169 -9.98 -3.59 -12.43
N ALA A 170 -11.03 -4.10 -13.07
CA ALA A 170 -10.94 -4.86 -14.31
C ALA A 170 -10.62 -3.96 -15.52
N GLY A 171 -9.74 -4.45 -16.39
CA GLY A 171 -9.57 -3.95 -17.76
C GLY A 171 -10.67 -4.47 -18.70
N ALA A 172 -10.54 -4.13 -19.98
CA ALA A 172 -11.46 -4.60 -21.02
C ALA A 172 -11.41 -6.13 -21.23
N ASP A 173 -10.28 -6.75 -20.92
CA ASP A 173 -10.04 -8.20 -20.94
C ASP A 173 -10.55 -8.91 -19.68
N GLY A 174 -11.14 -8.17 -18.73
CA GLY A 174 -11.61 -8.69 -17.46
C GLY A 174 -10.52 -8.91 -16.42
N GLN A 175 -9.24 -8.80 -16.77
CA GLN A 175 -8.11 -8.94 -15.85
C GLN A 175 -7.91 -7.68 -15.00
N VAL A 176 -7.26 -7.82 -13.84
CA VAL A 176 -6.94 -6.64 -13.01
C VAL A 176 -5.93 -5.78 -13.78
N SER A 177 -6.35 -4.61 -14.23
CA SER A 177 -5.52 -3.67 -14.99
C SER A 177 -5.05 -2.49 -14.15
N ARG A 178 -5.73 -2.24 -13.02
CA ARG A 178 -5.46 -1.11 -12.14
C ARG A 178 -5.88 -1.40 -10.71
N PHE A 179 -5.22 -0.75 -9.77
CA PHE A 179 -5.67 -0.65 -8.39
C PHE A 179 -6.07 0.79 -8.05
N LEU A 180 -7.26 0.95 -7.49
CA LEU A 180 -7.64 2.15 -6.74
C LEU A 180 -7.19 1.94 -5.29
N ALA A 181 -6.11 2.59 -4.90
CA ALA A 181 -5.55 2.48 -3.57
C ALA A 181 -5.79 3.74 -2.74
N CYS A 182 -5.77 3.58 -1.43
CA CYS A 182 -5.82 4.66 -0.44
C CYS A 182 -4.73 4.43 0.59
N ASN A 183 -3.88 5.44 0.77
CA ASN A 183 -2.78 5.37 1.73
C ASN A 183 -2.99 6.44 2.79
N ILE A 184 -2.96 6.01 4.05
CA ILE A 184 -3.07 6.91 5.19
C ILE A 184 -1.85 6.70 6.06
N ALA A 185 -1.11 7.78 6.28
CA ALA A 185 -0.05 7.79 7.26
C ALA A 185 -0.63 8.07 8.65
N GLY A 186 -0.10 7.37 9.64
CA GLY A 186 -0.30 7.73 11.04
C GLY A 186 0.44 9.03 11.39
N PRO A 187 0.38 9.44 12.67
CA PRO A 187 1.05 10.64 13.14
C PRO A 187 2.54 10.67 12.79
N TRP A 188 3.05 11.89 12.55
CA TRP A 188 4.48 12.09 12.43
C TRP A 188 5.18 11.77 13.75
N ARG A 189 6.37 11.17 13.67
CA ARG A 189 7.25 10.96 14.83
C ARG A 189 8.69 11.37 14.50
N PRO A 190 9.48 11.85 15.48
CA PRO A 190 10.89 12.12 15.27
C PRO A 190 11.63 10.80 14.96
N PRO A 191 12.38 10.73 13.85
CA PRO A 191 13.24 9.58 13.57
C PRO A 191 14.25 9.34 14.70
N ALA A 192 14.51 8.07 15.03
CA ALA A 192 15.42 7.68 16.11
C ALA A 192 16.87 8.21 15.97
N TRP A 193 17.29 8.63 14.76
CA TRP A 193 18.58 9.26 14.54
C TRP A 193 18.61 10.74 14.94
N LYS A 194 17.46 11.43 14.97
CA LYS A 194 17.32 12.84 15.41
C LYS A 194 17.23 12.99 16.93
N SER A 195 16.94 11.93 17.67
CA SER A 195 16.88 11.93 19.14
C SER A 195 18.25 11.73 19.82
N ARG A 196 19.35 11.62 19.05
CA ARG A 196 20.73 11.56 19.57
C ARG A 196 21.47 12.90 19.45
N THR A 197 20.94 13.98 20.00
CA THR A 197 21.68 15.22 20.37
C THR A 197 20.71 16.04 21.23
N ILE A 198 20.95 16.40 22.51
CA ILE A 198 22.06 17.13 23.10
C ILE A 198 22.22 16.67 24.57
N GLN A 199 23.37 16.12 24.95
CA GLN A 199 23.90 16.30 26.31
C GLN A 199 24.97 17.40 26.20
N PRO A 200 24.89 18.50 26.95
CA PRO A 200 25.97 19.47 26.97
C PRO A 200 27.19 18.81 27.61
N GLU A 201 28.31 18.78 26.89
CA GLU A 201 29.61 18.47 27.47
C GLU A 201 29.90 19.50 28.56
N THR A 202 29.87 19.07 29.82
CA THR A 202 30.52 19.80 30.91
C THR A 202 32.02 19.76 30.67
N ALA A 203 32.54 20.83 30.06
CA ALA A 203 33.97 21.14 30.09
C ALA A 203 34.29 21.82 31.43
N ALA A 204 35.12 21.14 32.22
CA ALA A 204 35.81 21.65 33.39
C ALA A 204 37.02 22.52 32.99
#